data_AF-A0A920YRY4-F1
#
_entry.id   AF-A0A920YRY4-F1
#
_cell.length_a   1.000
_cell.length_b   1.000
_cell.length_c   1.000
_cell.angle_alpha   90.00
_cell.angle_beta   90.00
_cell.angle_gamma   90.00
#
_symmetry.space_group_name_H-M   'P 1'
#
loop_
_entity.id
_entity.type
_entity.pdbx_description
1 polymer ?
#
loop_
_entity_poly.entity_id
_entity_poly.type
_entity_poly.pdbx_seq_one_letter_code
_entity_poly.pdbx_strand_id
1 'polypeptide(L)' 'MRVDDFLKKIEIGNYEISINSIKMGNPAELLEKLHPIKEDDTLTNQEKIERVRKIINEYME' A
#
# COMPACT_ATOMS: atom_id res chain seq x y z
N MET A 1 -7.22 -13.14 -22.68
CA MET A 1 -6.55 -13.18 -21.36
C MET A 1 -7.64 -12.91 -20.34
N ARG A 2 -8.11 -13.91 -19.59
CA ARG A 2 -9.10 -13.67 -18.52
C ARG A 2 -8.36 -12.93 -17.41
N VAL A 3 -8.85 -11.74 -17.08
CA VAL A 3 -8.36 -10.98 -15.94
C VAL A 3 -9.12 -11.56 -14.76
N ASP A 4 -8.52 -12.54 -14.08
CA ASP A 4 -9.04 -13.05 -12.82
C ASP A 4 -8.96 -11.93 -11.79
N ASP A 5 -10.09 -11.29 -11.50
CA ASP A 5 -10.26 -10.31 -10.43
C ASP A 5 -9.92 -10.98 -9.09
N PHE A 6 -8.73 -10.72 -8.55
CA PHE A 6 -8.31 -11.22 -7.25
C PHE A 6 -8.82 -10.26 -6.15
N LEU A 7 -10.01 -10.52 -5.64
CA LEU A 7 -10.58 -9.82 -4.49
C LEU A 7 -9.92 -10.33 -3.21
N LYS A 8 -8.93 -9.60 -2.71
CA LYS A 8 -8.32 -9.89 -1.40
C LYS A 8 -9.06 -9.11 -0.32
N LYS A 9 -9.87 -9.82 0.47
CA LYS A 9 -10.46 -9.28 1.71
C LYS A 9 -9.39 -9.28 2.80
N ILE A 10 -9.16 -8.11 3.40
CA ILE A 10 -8.33 -7.98 4.59
C ILE A 10 -9.23 -7.42 5.70
N GLU A 11 -9.38 -8.18 6.77
CA GLU A 11 -10.07 -7.75 7.99
C GLU A 11 -9.03 -7.31 9.01
N ILE A 12 -9.07 -6.03 9.40
CA ILE A 12 -8.23 -5.48 10.47
C ILE A 12 -9.17 -4.93 11.54
N GLY A 13 -9.42 -5.72 12.59
CA GLY A 13 -10.34 -5.36 13.66
C GLY A 13 -11.78 -5.18 13.15
N ASN A 14 -12.35 -3.98 13.32
CA ASN A 14 -13.71 -3.64 12.86
C ASN A 14 -13.76 -3.08 11.42
N TYR A 15 -12.63 -3.02 10.73
CA TYR A 15 -12.54 -2.43 9.39
C TYR A 15 -12.39 -3.53 8.34
N GLU A 16 -13.35 -3.58 7.41
CA GLU A 16 -13.28 -4.42 6.22
C GLU A 16 -12.74 -3.59 5.05
N ILE A 17 -11.58 -3.97 4.52
CA ILE A 17 -11.00 -3.34 3.34
C ILE A 17 -11.07 -4.34 2.19
N SER A 18 -11.95 -4.05 1.23
CA SER A 18 -12.06 -4.80 -0.03
C SER A 18 -11.23 -4.09 -1.10
N ILE A 19 -10.04 -4.61 -1.39
CA ILE A 19 -9.14 -4.04 -2.40
C ILE A 19 -9.33 -4.81 -3.69
N ASN A 20 -9.85 -4.11 -4.71
CA ASN A 20 -9.99 -4.65 -6.06
C ASN A 20 -8.65 -4.48 -6.80
N SER A 21 -7.68 -5.35 -6.49
CA SER A 21 -6.33 -5.28 -7.06
C SER A 21 -6.28 -6.05 -8.39
N ILE A 22 -6.40 -5.31 -9.49
CA ILE A 22 -6.05 -5.80 -10.82
C ILE A 22 -4.52 -5.93 -10.86
N LYS A 23 -3.99 -7.14 -10.61
CA LYS A 23 -2.57 -7.52 -10.83
C LYS A 23 -1.46 -6.70 -10.16
N MET A 24 -1.76 -5.70 -9.34
CA MET A 24 -0.77 -5.06 -8.48
C MET A 24 -0.52 -5.96 -7.27
N GLY A 25 0.71 -5.98 -6.76
CA GLY A 25 1.19 -6.89 -5.72
C GLY A 25 0.33 -6.96 -4.47
N ASN A 26 0.77 -7.67 -3.42
CA ASN A 26 -0.03 -7.76 -2.21
C ASN A 26 -0.22 -6.36 -1.59
N PRO A 27 -1.45 -5.80 -1.52
CA PRO A 27 -1.65 -4.44 -0.99
C PRO A 27 -1.30 -4.34 0.49
N ALA A 28 -1.30 -5.45 1.22
CA ALA A 28 -0.78 -5.49 2.59
C ALA A 28 0.72 -5.15 2.64
N GLU A 29 1.51 -5.60 1.66
CA GLU A 29 2.95 -5.33 1.61
C GLU A 29 3.23 -3.84 1.38
N LEU A 30 2.40 -3.18 0.56
CA LEU A 30 2.46 -1.73 0.38
C LEU A 30 2.18 -1.01 1.71
N LEU A 31 1.14 -1.42 2.43
CA LEU A 31 0.78 -0.82 3.72
C LEU A 31 1.87 -1.03 4.78
N GLU A 32 2.50 -2.20 4.84
CA GLU A 32 3.63 -2.48 5.73
C GLU A 32 4.82 -1.55 5.47
N LYS A 33 5.11 -1.23 4.20
CA LYS A 33 6.19 -0.30 3.83
C LYS A 33 5.85 1.17 4.11
N LEU A 34 4.57 1.54 4.03
CA LEU A 34 4.12 2.92 4.26
C LEU A 34 3.93 3.26 5.75
N HIS A 35 3.58 2.27 6.59
CA HIS A 35 3.37 2.45 8.02
C HIS A 35 4.53 3.17 8.75
N PRO A 36 5.80 2.73 8.62
CA PRO A 36 6.91 3.35 9.35
C PRO A 36 7.16 4.81 8.94
N ILE A 37 6.85 5.21 7.69
CA ILE A 37 7.05 6.59 7.24
C ILE A 37 6.08 7.55 7.95
N LYS A 38 4.86 7.07 8.23
CA LYS A 38 3.87 7.85 8.96
C LYS A 38 4.36 8.17 10.37
N GLU A 39 4.87 7.16 11.07
CA GLU A 39 5.33 7.23 12.46
C GLU A 39 6.72 7.86 12.63
N ASP A 40 7.46 8.09 11.54
CA ASP A 40 8.78 8.71 11.61
C ASP A 40 8.67 10.23 11.82
N ASP A 41 8.71 10.66 13.08
CA ASP A 41 8.70 12.09 13.46
C ASP A 41 10.01 12.84 13.11
N THR A 42 11.04 12.12 12.65
CA THR A 42 12.32 12.74 12.24
C THR A 42 12.27 13.28 10.81
N LEU A 43 11.27 12.89 10.03
CA LEU A 43 11.10 13.34 8.65
C LEU A 43 10.17 14.53 8.54
N THR A 44 10.54 15.48 7.70
CA THR A 44 9.61 16.52 7.26
C THR A 44 8.51 15.94 6.37
N ASN A 45 7.39 16.64 6.25
CA ASN A 45 6.31 16.25 5.35
C ASN A 45 6.78 16.09 3.90
N GLN A 46 7.74 16.90 3.44
CA GLN A 46 8.29 16.79 2.09
C GLN A 46 9.08 15.49 1.90
N GLU A 47 9.91 15.11 2.86
CA GLU A 47 10.66 13.85 2.83
C GLU A 47 9.73 12.63 2.92
N LYS A 48 8.67 12.71 3.73
CA LYS A 48 7.63 11.68 3.80
C LYS A 48 6.97 11.49 2.42
N ILE A 49 6.59 12.58 1.76
CA ILE A 49 5.97 12.53 0.42
C ILE A 49 6.92 11.90 -0.61
N GLU A 50 8.20 12.25 -0.59
CA GLU A 50 9.19 11.70 -1.53
C GLU A 50 9.37 10.18 -1.33
N ARG A 51 9.49 9.72 -0.08
CA ARG A 51 9.59 8.29 0.24
C ARG A 51 8.32 7.52 -0.12
N VAL A 52 7.14 8.09 0.15
CA VAL A 52 5.86 7.47 -0.21
C VAL A 52 5.74 7.32 -1.73
N ARG A 53 6.10 8.35 -2.51
CA ARG A 53 6.09 8.28 -3.97
C ARG A 53 7.01 7.19 -4.50
N LYS A 54 8.21 7.04 -3.93
CA LYS A 54 9.15 6.00 -4.32
C LYS A 54 8.57 4.60 -4.10
N ILE A 55 8.02 4.33 -2.91
CA ILE A 55 7.42 3.04 -2.55
C ILE A 55 6.22 2.71 -3.44
N ILE A 56 5.37 3.70 -3.73
CA ILE A 56 4.23 3.51 -4.63
C ILE A 56 4.72 3.20 -6.05
N ASN A 57 5.71 3.91 -6.57
CA ASN A 57 6.26 3.62 -7.90
C ASN A 57 6.85 2.20 -7.98
N GLU A 58 7.65 1.78 -6.98
CA GLU A 58 8.21 0.42 -6.89
C GLU A 58 7.14 -0.68 -6.79
N TYR A 59 5.95 -0.36 -6.27
CA TYR A 59 4.83 -1.29 -6.19
C TYR A 59 4.03 -1.39 -7.49
N MET A 60 4.14 -0.38 -8.35
CA MET A 60 3.39 -0.25 -9.61
C MET A 60 4.17 -0.72 -10.84
N GLU A 61 5.51 -0.79 -10.73
CA GLU A 61 6.41 -1.46 -11.70
C GLU A 61 6.31 -2.99 -11.62
#